data_AF-A0A1B6K482-F1
#
_entry.id   AF-A0A1B6K482-F1
#
_cell.length_a   1.000
_cell.length_b   1.000
_cell.length_c   1.000
_cell.angle_alpha   90.00
_cell.angle_beta   90.00
_cell.angle_gamma   90.00
#
_symmetry.space_group_name_H-M   'P 1'
#
loop_
_entity.id
_entity.type
_entity.pdbx_description
1 polymer ?
#
loop_
_entity_poly.entity_id
_entity_poly.type
_entity_poly.pdbx_seq_one_letter_code
_entity_poly.pdbx_strand_id
1 'polypeptide(L)'
;NVWRFPYICYQNGGGAFLIPYCIMLVFGGLPLFYMELALGQFHRKGAITCWGRIVPLFKGIGYSVVLIAFYVDFYYNVIIAWALRFFFASFTNMLPWTSCDNEWNTPNCRPVSLQLSGASNETQNDVQP
;
A
#
# COMPACT_ATOMS: atom_id res chain seq x y z
N ASN A 1 2.49 0.93 -3.41
CA ASN A 1 3.94 1.16 -3.14
C ASN A 1 4.21 2.08 -1.97
N VAL A 2 3.43 3.14 -1.76
CA VAL A 2 3.69 4.14 -0.70
C VAL A 2 3.70 3.58 0.74
N TRP A 3 2.91 2.56 1.07
CA TRP A 3 2.83 2.03 2.45
C TRP A 3 3.70 0.79 2.66
N ARG A 4 3.64 -0.17 1.72
CA ARG A 4 4.29 -1.47 1.87
C ARG A 4 5.81 -1.38 1.80
N PHE A 5 6.35 -0.58 0.88
CA PHE A 5 7.79 -0.53 0.64
C PHE A 5 8.56 0.10 1.80
N PRO A 6 8.20 1.30 2.32
CA PRO A 6 8.93 1.89 3.44
C PRO A 6 8.85 1.05 4.71
N TYR A 7 7.67 0.45 4.98
CA TYR A 7 7.46 -0.40 6.14
C TYR A 7 8.39 -1.63 6.14
N ILE A 8 8.48 -2.34 5.01
CA ILE A 8 9.34 -3.52 4.88
C ILE A 8 10.82 -3.13 4.88
N CYS A 9 11.18 -2.02 4.22
CA CYS A 9 12.57 -1.55 4.24
C CYS A 9 13.01 -1.24 5.67
N TYR A 10 12.19 -0.51 6.44
CA TYR A 10 12.50 -0.17 7.83
C TYR A 10 12.74 -1.41 8.70
N GLN A 11 11.92 -2.46 8.56
CA GLN A 11 12.08 -3.70 9.33
C GLN A 11 13.32 -4.52 8.96
N ASN A 12 13.80 -4.43 7.71
CA ASN A 12 14.90 -5.25 7.18
C ASN A 12 16.23 -4.50 7.06
N GLY A 13 16.50 -3.56 7.98
CA GLY A 13 17.77 -2.81 8.01
C GLY A 13 17.81 -1.59 7.08
N GLY A 14 16.65 -1.01 6.77
CA GLY A 14 16.52 0.26 6.04
C GLY A 14 17.11 0.18 4.64
N GLY A 15 18.17 0.96 4.41
CA GLY A 15 18.85 1.05 3.12
C GLY A 15 19.55 -0.23 2.69
N ALA A 16 19.95 -1.11 3.62
CA ALA A 16 20.62 -2.37 3.28
C ALA A 16 19.70 -3.33 2.51
N PHE A 17 18.38 -3.27 2.76
CA PHE A 17 17.37 -4.05 2.05
C PHE A 17 17.26 -3.72 0.56
N LEU A 18 17.76 -2.55 0.12
CA LEU A 18 17.73 -2.15 -1.28
C LEU A 18 18.63 -3.03 -2.16
N ILE A 19 19.73 -3.57 -1.62
CA ILE A 19 20.67 -4.41 -2.36
C ILE A 19 19.99 -5.71 -2.83
N PRO A 20 19.43 -6.57 -1.94
CA PRO A 20 18.73 -7.77 -2.38
C PRO A 20 17.45 -7.45 -3.17
N TYR A 21 16.77 -6.33 -2.87
CA TYR A 21 15.61 -5.89 -3.64
C TYR A 21 15.96 -5.60 -5.11
N CYS A 22 17.04 -4.85 -5.37
CA CYS A 22 17.50 -4.55 -6.72
C CYS A 22 17.94 -5.81 -7.47
N ILE A 23 18.63 -6.74 -6.81
CA ILE A 23 19.05 -8.01 -7.41
C ILE A 23 17.83 -8.83 -7.84
N MET A 24 16.85 -9.04 -6.95
CA MET A 24 15.62 -9.77 -7.28
C MET A 24 14.77 -9.05 -8.33
N LEU A 25 14.80 -7.72 -8.36
CA LEU A 25 14.12 -6.93 -9.38
C LEU A 25 14.76 -7.14 -10.75
N VAL A 26 16.09 -7.12 -10.87
CA VAL A 26 16.79 -7.26 -12.14
C VAL A 26 16.75 -8.68 -12.68
N PHE A 27 16.93 -9.69 -11.83
CA PHE A 27 16.97 -11.09 -12.29
C PHE A 27 15.60 -11.77 -12.31
N GLY A 28 14.65 -11.33 -11.50
CA GLY A 28 13.31 -11.93 -11.41
C GLY A 28 12.22 -11.01 -11.96
N GLY A 29 12.10 -9.81 -11.40
CA GLY A 29 11.02 -8.88 -11.74
C GLY A 29 11.02 -8.44 -13.20
N LEU A 30 12.16 -7.95 -13.69
CA LEU A 30 12.33 -7.43 -15.05
C LEU A 30 12.09 -8.50 -16.12
N PRO A 31 12.68 -9.72 -16.04
CA PRO A 31 12.43 -10.78 -17.02
C PRO A 31 10.97 -11.25 -17.05
N LEU A 32 10.32 -11.41 -15.89
CA LEU A 32 8.92 -11.83 -15.83
C LEU A 32 7.99 -10.77 -16.41
N PHE A 33 8.21 -9.51 -16.06
CA PHE A 33 7.44 -8.39 -16.59
C PHE A 33 7.62 -8.25 -18.11
N TYR A 34 8.86 -8.37 -18.58
CA TYR A 34 9.17 -8.33 -20.02
C TYR A 34 8.50 -9.48 -20.77
N MET A 35 8.57 -10.70 -20.24
CA MET A 35 7.91 -11.87 -20.84
C MET A 35 6.40 -11.67 -20.96
N GLU A 36 5.74 -11.16 -19.92
CA GLU A 36 4.30 -10.90 -19.94
C GLU A 36 3.93 -9.83 -20.99
N LEU A 37 4.69 -8.72 -21.04
CA LEU A 37 4.48 -7.68 -22.04
C LEU A 37 4.70 -8.20 -23.47
N ALA A 38 5.78 -8.94 -23.71
CA ALA A 38 6.08 -9.52 -25.01
C ALA A 38 4.99 -10.49 -25.47
N LEU A 39 4.50 -11.36 -24.58
CA LEU A 39 3.41 -12.29 -24.86
C LEU A 39 2.10 -11.56 -25.18
N GLY A 40 1.76 -10.52 -24.39
CA GLY A 40 0.58 -9.70 -24.61
C GLY A 40 0.61 -8.95 -25.94
N GLN A 41 1.75 -8.36 -26.29
CA GLN A 41 1.95 -7.63 -27.55
C GLN A 41 1.97 -8.56 -28.77
N PHE A 42 2.62 -9.72 -28.67
CA PHE A 42 2.71 -10.68 -29.78
C PHE A 42 1.36 -11.32 -30.10
N HIS A 43 0.62 -11.78 -29.09
CA HIS A 43 -0.64 -12.48 -29.30
C HIS A 43 -1.84 -11.54 -29.48
N ARG A 44 -1.77 -10.30 -28.99
CA ARG A 44 -2.85 -9.27 -29.06
C ARG A 44 -4.21 -9.79 -28.59
N LYS A 45 -4.20 -10.65 -27.57
CA LYS A 45 -5.39 -11.26 -26.96
C LYS A 45 -5.27 -11.21 -25.44
N GLY A 46 -6.41 -11.29 -24.76
CA GLY A 46 -6.44 -11.36 -23.29
C GLY A 46 -5.81 -12.64 -22.74
N ALA A 47 -5.50 -12.66 -21.44
CA ALA A 47 -4.77 -13.73 -20.77
C ALA A 47 -5.34 -15.13 -21.04
N ILE A 48 -6.67 -15.32 -20.98
CA ILE A 48 -7.33 -16.61 -21.22
C ILE A 48 -7.06 -17.13 -22.63
N THR A 49 -7.21 -16.28 -23.64
CA THR A 49 -7.06 -16.68 -25.05
C THR A 49 -5.60 -16.79 -25.46
N CYS A 50 -4.71 -16.03 -24.81
CA CYS A 50 -3.26 -16.09 -25.00
C CYS A 50 -2.73 -17.47 -24.59
N TRP A 51 -3.01 -17.90 -23.36
CA TRP A 51 -2.57 -19.22 -22.87
C TRP A 51 -3.21 -20.38 -23.65
N GLY A 52 -4.47 -20.24 -24.07
CA GLY A 52 -5.14 -21.23 -24.90
C GLY A 52 -4.52 -21.45 -26.29
N ARG A 53 -3.83 -20.44 -26.86
CA ARG A 53 -3.11 -20.57 -28.15
C ARG A 53 -1.67 -21.06 -28.00
N ILE A 54 -1.01 -20.74 -26.90
CA ILE A 54 0.37 -21.14 -26.64
C ILE A 54 0.41 -22.62 -26.24
N VAL A 55 -0.25 -22.96 -25.13
CA VAL A 55 -0.35 -24.34 -24.63
C VAL A 55 -1.75 -24.55 -24.04
N PRO A 56 -2.66 -25.29 -24.72
CA PRO A 56 -4.05 -25.43 -24.30
C PRO A 56 -4.22 -26.08 -22.91
N LEU A 57 -3.25 -26.89 -22.47
CA LEU A 57 -3.22 -27.46 -21.11
C LEU A 57 -3.15 -26.37 -20.02
N PHE A 58 -2.45 -25.25 -20.29
CA PHE A 58 -2.28 -24.15 -19.36
C PHE A 58 -3.35 -23.05 -19.48
N LYS A 59 -4.44 -23.30 -20.21
CA LYS A 59 -5.57 -22.37 -20.31
C LYS A 59 -6.14 -21.98 -18.94
N GLY A 60 -6.02 -22.86 -17.93
CA GLY A 60 -6.40 -22.59 -16.54
C GLY A 60 -5.72 -21.37 -15.92
N ILE A 61 -4.46 -21.10 -16.28
CA ILE A 61 -3.69 -19.95 -15.76
C ILE A 61 -4.40 -18.63 -16.10
N GLY A 62 -4.92 -18.51 -17.32
CA GLY A 62 -5.64 -17.31 -17.74
C GLY A 62 -6.92 -17.07 -16.93
N TYR A 63 -7.65 -18.12 -16.55
CA TYR A 63 -8.83 -17.98 -15.68
C TYR A 63 -8.44 -17.60 -14.26
N SER A 64 -7.37 -18.20 -13.72
CA SER A 64 -6.85 -17.84 -12.40
C SER A 64 -6.44 -16.38 -12.31
N VAL A 65 -5.76 -15.84 -13.32
CA VAL A 65 -5.35 -14.41 -13.35
C VAL A 65 -6.57 -13.48 -13.33
N VAL A 66 -7.62 -13.79 -14.10
CA VAL A 66 -8.85 -12.97 -14.11
C VAL A 66 -9.58 -13.04 -12.77
N LEU A 67 -9.66 -14.22 -12.16
CA LEU A 67 -10.29 -14.41 -10.86
C LEU A 67 -9.51 -13.70 -9.73
N ILE A 68 -8.17 -13.75 -9.73
CA ILE A 68 -7.34 -13.00 -8.79
C ILE A 68 -7.56 -11.50 -8.96
N ALA A 69 -7.59 -11.00 -10.21
CA ALA A 69 -7.84 -9.58 -10.48
C ALA A 69 -9.20 -9.13 -9.94
N PHE A 70 -10.24 -9.96 -10.08
CA PHE A 70 -11.56 -9.69 -9.52
C PHE A 70 -11.58 -9.60 -8.00
N TYR A 71 -10.89 -10.51 -7.29
CA TYR A 71 -10.76 -10.42 -5.83
C TYR A 71 -9.98 -9.19 -5.38
N VAL A 72 -8.95 -8.81 -6.14
CA VAL A 72 -8.13 -7.63 -5.87
C VAL A 72 -8.94 -6.34 -6.01
N ASP A 73 -9.81 -6.28 -7.01
CA ASP A 73 -10.67 -5.12 -7.29
C ASP A 73 -11.59 -4.78 -6.11
N PHE A 74 -12.20 -5.78 -5.46
CA PHE A 74 -13.11 -5.56 -4.33
C PHE A 74 -12.48 -4.79 -3.18
N TYR A 75 -11.26 -5.14 -2.76
CA TYR A 75 -10.65 -4.48 -1.61
C TYR A 75 -9.93 -3.19 -2.01
N TYR A 76 -9.32 -3.11 -3.20
CA TYR A 76 -8.63 -1.90 -3.62
C TYR A 76 -9.58 -0.74 -3.91
N ASN A 77 -10.74 -1.00 -4.51
CA ASN A 77 -11.73 0.06 -4.75
C ASN A 77 -12.25 0.70 -3.47
N VAL A 78 -12.39 -0.10 -2.39
CA VAL A 78 -12.73 0.44 -1.07
C VAL A 78 -11.65 1.42 -0.61
N ILE A 79 -10.36 1.06 -0.69
CA ILE A 79 -9.26 1.96 -0.31
C ILE A 79 -9.31 3.28 -1.10
N ILE A 80 -9.60 3.22 -2.40
CA ILE A 80 -9.75 4.41 -3.25
C ILE A 80 -10.94 5.26 -2.77
N ALA A 81 -12.08 4.63 -2.45
CA ALA A 81 -13.25 5.34 -1.93
C ALA A 81 -12.95 6.07 -0.61
N TRP A 82 -12.21 5.44 0.32
CA TRP A 82 -11.75 6.09 1.54
C TRP A 82 -10.81 7.26 1.23
N ALA A 83 -9.85 7.09 0.32
CA ALA A 83 -8.95 8.17 -0.09
C ALA A 83 -9.71 9.37 -0.70
N LEU A 84 -10.71 9.11 -1.55
CA LEU A 84 -11.59 10.14 -2.11
C LEU A 84 -12.43 10.82 -1.02
N ARG A 85 -12.93 10.06 -0.04
CA ARG A 85 -13.66 10.63 1.11
C ARG A 85 -12.80 11.62 1.89
N PHE A 86 -11.55 11.26 2.19
CA PHE A 86 -10.59 12.16 2.85
C PHE A 86 -10.20 13.33 1.96
N PHE A 87 -10.05 13.12 0.65
CA PHE A 87 -9.77 14.18 -0.32
C PHE A 87 -10.87 15.24 -0.32
N PHE A 88 -12.14 14.85 -0.46
CA PHE A 88 -13.24 15.82 -0.41
C PHE A 88 -13.42 16.46 0.97
N ALA A 89 -13.18 15.71 2.05
CA ALA A 89 -13.19 16.24 3.42
C ALA A 89 -12.02 17.20 3.71
N SER A 90 -11.01 17.28 2.85
CA SER A 90 -9.87 18.19 3.00
C SER A 90 -10.14 19.60 2.46
N PHE A 91 -11.27 19.84 1.78
CA PHE A 91 -11.66 21.17 1.31
C PHE A 91 -12.27 22.06 2.42
N THR A 92 -11.86 21.87 3.67
CA THR A 92 -12.26 22.68 4.82
C THR A 92 -11.04 23.36 5.45
N ASN A 93 -11.20 24.59 5.96
CA ASN A 93 -10.10 25.33 6.58
C ASN A 93 -9.56 24.67 7.85
N MET A 94 -10.44 24.06 8.64
CA MET A 94 -10.11 23.23 9.80
C MET A 94 -10.37 21.77 9.42
N LEU A 95 -9.36 20.91 9.52
CA LEU A 95 -9.47 19.51 9.13
C LEU A 95 -10.16 18.72 10.27
N PRO A 96 -11.12 17.83 9.98
CA PRO A 96 -11.92 17.20 11.03
C PRO A 96 -11.13 16.24 11.93
N TRP A 97 -9.93 15.83 11.54
CA TRP A 97 -9.03 14.97 12.32
C TRP A 97 -8.00 15.72 13.17
N THR A 98 -8.07 17.06 13.26
CA THR A 98 -7.15 17.85 14.11
C THR A 98 -7.64 18.03 15.54
N SER A 99 -8.96 18.04 15.77
CA SER A 99 -9.58 18.28 17.08
C SER A 99 -10.35 17.08 17.61
N CYS A 100 -10.54 17.06 18.93
CA CYS A 100 -11.30 16.03 19.62
C CYS A 100 -12.79 16.42 19.83
N ASP A 101 -13.29 17.45 19.16
CA ASP A 101 -14.64 18.03 19.39
C ASP A 101 -15.73 17.50 18.42
N ASN A 102 -15.52 16.33 17.80
CA ASN A 102 -16.50 15.72 16.89
C ASN A 102 -17.41 14.70 17.59
N GLU A 103 -18.61 14.48 17.02
CA GLU A 103 -19.59 13.52 17.55
C GLU A 103 -19.10 12.06 17.56
N TRP A 104 -18.18 11.70 16.66
CA TRP A 104 -17.60 10.35 16.58
C TRP A 104 -16.43 10.12 17.55
N ASN A 105 -16.06 11.12 18.36
CA ASN A 105 -14.94 10.99 19.28
C ASN A 105 -15.36 10.35 20.61
N THR A 106 -14.45 9.57 21.18
CA THR A 106 -14.63 8.93 22.49
C THR A 106 -13.96 9.75 23.60
N PRO A 107 -14.29 9.51 24.89
CA PRO A 107 -13.64 10.20 26.03
C PRO A 107 -12.11 10.02 26.10
N ASN A 108 -11.58 9.03 25.36
CA ASN A 108 -10.15 8.73 25.26
C ASN A 108 -9.42 9.54 24.18
N CYS A 109 -10.13 10.38 23.40
CA CYS A 109 -9.48 11.26 22.43
C CYS A 109 -8.58 12.27 23.16
N ARG A 110 -7.33 12.37 22.72
CA ARG A 110 -6.35 13.32 23.24
C ARG A 110 -5.67 14.02 22.07
N PRO A 111 -5.56 15.36 22.08
CA PRO A 111 -4.83 16.07 21.04
C PRO A 111 -3.32 15.82 21.22
N VAL A 112 -2.59 15.80 20.11
CA VAL A 112 -1.15 15.55 20.08
C VAL A 112 -0.37 16.58 20.92
N SER A 113 -0.83 17.83 20.96
CA SER A 113 -0.23 18.91 21.75
C SER A 113 -0.21 18.62 23.26
N LEU A 114 -1.23 17.93 23.80
CA LEU A 114 -1.28 17.56 25.23
C LEU A 114 -0.33 16.41 25.57
N GLN A 115 -0.02 15.51 24.62
CA GLN A 115 0.98 14.46 24.85
C GLN A 115 2.41 15.01 24.95
N LEU A 116 2.75 16.03 24.14
CA LEU A 116 4.05 16.69 24.22
C LEU A 116 4.23 17.45 25.55
N SER A 117 3.19 18.12 26.04
CA SER A 117 3.23 18.79 27.36
C SER A 117 3.28 17.80 28.54
N GLY A 118 2.71 16.60 28.38
CA GLY A 118 2.82 15.51 29.36
C GLY A 118 4.22 14.89 29.40
N ALA A 119 4.84 14.70 28.22
CA ALA A 119 6.21 14.18 28.12
C ALA A 119 7.28 15.18 28.58
N SER A 120 7.05 16.50 28.45
CA SER A 120 7.93 17.51 29.03
C SER A 120 7.87 17.55 30.56
N ASN A 121 6.81 17.04 31.17
CA ASN A 121 6.72 16.92 32.64
C ASN A 121 7.42 15.65 33.16
N GLU A 122 7.72 14.66 32.32
CA GLU A 122 8.50 13.48 32.71
C GLU A 122 10.01 13.70 32.53
N THR A 123 10.45 14.45 31.52
CA THR A 123 11.88 14.82 31.40
C THR A 123 12.33 15.88 32.40
N GLN A 124 11.40 16.53 33.12
CA GLN A 124 11.73 17.49 34.17
C GLN A 124 11.83 16.87 35.58
N ASN A 125 11.64 15.57 35.73
CA ASN A 125 11.85 14.85 37.00
C ASN A 125 13.17 14.05 37.05
N ASP A 126 13.99 14.05 35.98
CA ASP A 126 15.34 13.46 35.94
C ASP A 126 16.46 14.50 35.82
N VAL A 127 16.19 15.76 36.17
CA VAL A 127 17.24 16.75 36.50
C VAL A 127 16.92 17.34 37.87
N GLN A 128 17.43 16.60 38.85
CA GLN A 128 17.79 16.93 40.23
C GLN A 128 18.02 18.43 40.57
N PRO A 129 17.90 18.81 41.86
CA PRO A 129 18.67 18.24 42.97
C PRO A 129 17.97 17.17 43.81
#